data_AF-A0A418SPR3-F1
#
_entry.id   AF-A0A418SPR3-F1
#
_cell.length_a   1.000
_cell.length_b   1.000
_cell.length_c   1.000
_cell.angle_alpha   90.00
_cell.angle_beta   90.00
_cell.angle_gamma   90.00
#
_symmetry.space_group_name_H-M   'P 1'
#
loop_
_entity.id
_entity.type
_entity.pdbx_description
1 polymer ?
#
loop_
_entity_poly.entity_id
_entity_poly.type
_entity_poly.pdbx_seq_one_letter_code
_entity_poly.pdbx_strand_id
1 'polypeptide(L)'
;MRRVFGVILTLLGTAGALAVTAGYYMLLAYACGMATAGCKTPADRLFFRAVTSSDGWPYWAIIAICALLIWLGIWLFRHVPPAPLSPADRVDPPILGRRPE
;
A
#
# COMPACT_ATOMS: atom_id res chain seq x y z
N MET A 1 2.43 -10.29 15.24
CA MET A 1 1.64 -10.47 14.00
C MET A 1 0.93 -9.20 13.52
N ARG A 2 0.20 -8.46 14.37
CA ARG A 2 -0.58 -7.27 13.94
C ARG A 2 0.23 -6.11 13.32
N ARG A 3 1.47 -5.87 13.78
CA ARG A 3 2.37 -4.87 13.13
C ARG A 3 2.81 -5.27 11.73
N VAL A 4 3.12 -6.55 11.53
CA VAL A 4 3.47 -7.11 10.21
C VAL A 4 2.30 -6.94 9.25
N PHE A 5 1.08 -7.21 9.73
CA PHE A 5 -0.14 -6.99 8.95
C PHE A 5 -0.34 -5.51 8.55
N GLY A 6 -0.08 -4.56 9.45
CA GLY A 6 -0.13 -3.12 9.14
C GLY A 6 0.88 -2.72 8.05
N VAL A 7 2.11 -3.24 8.12
CA VAL A 7 3.14 -3.00 7.08
C VAL A 7 2.71 -3.59 5.73
N ILE A 8 2.17 -4.80 5.71
CA ILE A 8 1.68 -5.45 4.48
C ILE A 8 0.56 -4.63 3.84
N LEU A 9 -0.40 -4.15 4.64
CA LEU A 9 -1.50 -3.31 4.15
C LEU A 9 -1.00 -2.01 3.52
N THR A 10 -0.04 -1.34 4.16
CA THR A 10 0.57 -0.12 3.63
C THR A 10 1.31 -0.39 2.33
N LEU A 11 2.11 -1.46 2.25
CA LEU A 11 2.81 -1.84 1.04
C LEU A 11 1.82 -2.18 -0.09
N LEU A 12 0.77 -2.94 0.22
CA LEU A 12 -0.25 -3.34 -0.76
C LEU A 12 -1.02 -2.13 -1.29
N GLY A 13 -1.43 -1.21 -0.43
CA GLY A 13 -2.10 0.02 -0.85
C GLY A 13 -1.19 0.92 -1.69
N THR A 14 0.10 1.01 -1.35
CA THR A 14 1.07 1.82 -2.11
C THR A 14 1.38 1.21 -3.47
N ALA A 15 1.65 -0.09 -3.52
CA ALA A 15 1.86 -0.82 -4.77
C ALA A 15 0.59 -0.79 -5.64
N GLY A 16 -0.58 -0.94 -5.04
CA GLY A 16 -1.87 -0.83 -5.72
C GLY A 16 -2.08 0.54 -6.35
N ALA A 17 -1.82 1.63 -5.62
CA ALA A 17 -1.96 2.99 -6.16
C ALA A 17 -1.03 3.24 -7.37
N LEU A 18 0.21 2.77 -7.29
CA LEU A 18 1.17 2.84 -8.39
C LEU A 18 0.73 1.99 -9.59
N ALA A 19 0.31 0.74 -9.35
CA ALA A 19 -0.13 -0.18 -10.39
C ALA A 19 -1.39 0.33 -11.10
N VAL A 20 -2.35 0.91 -10.37
CA VAL A 20 -3.57 1.50 -10.93
C VAL A 20 -3.24 2.72 -11.78
N THR A 21 -2.34 3.59 -11.31
CA THR A 21 -1.91 4.77 -12.08
C THR A 21 -1.16 4.37 -13.36
N ALA A 22 -0.19 3.48 -13.27
CA ALA A 22 0.56 2.97 -14.41
C ALA A 22 -0.34 2.19 -15.38
N GLY A 23 -1.23 1.35 -14.85
CA GLY A 23 -2.19 0.57 -15.61
C GLY A 23 -3.17 1.45 -16.38
N TYR A 24 -3.75 2.46 -15.73
CA TYR A 24 -4.67 3.40 -16.37
C TYR A 24 -3.98 4.22 -17.47
N TYR A 25 -2.75 4.68 -17.22
CA TYR A 25 -1.93 5.34 -18.24
C TYR A 25 -1.65 4.44 -19.45
N MET A 26 -1.21 3.20 -19.20
CA MET A 26 -0.99 2.20 -20.25
C MET A 26 -2.27 1.92 -21.02
N LEU A 27 -3.41 1.80 -20.35
CA LEU A 27 -4.70 1.52 -20.97
C LEU A 27 -5.12 2.65 -21.91
N LEU A 28 -4.91 3.90 -21.52
CA LEU A 28 -5.15 5.06 -22.39
C LEU A 28 -4.17 5.12 -23.57
N ALA A 29 -2.88 4.84 -23.32
CA ALA A 29 -1.86 4.80 -24.36
C ALA A 29 -2.16 3.69 -25.39
N TYR A 30 -2.53 2.50 -24.93
CA TYR A 30 -2.93 1.37 -25.77
C TYR A 30 -4.25 1.62 -26.49
N ALA A 31 -5.24 2.24 -25.85
CA ALA A 31 -6.50 2.61 -26.50
C ALA A 31 -6.26 3.59 -27.66
N CYS A 32 -5.38 4.58 -27.48
CA CYS A 32 -4.99 5.50 -28.55
C CYS A 32 -4.08 4.85 -29.62
N GLY A 33 -3.28 3.84 -29.26
CA GLY A 33 -2.35 3.16 -30.17
C GLY A 33 -2.93 1.99 -30.97
N MET A 34 -3.91 1.26 -30.43
CA MET A 34 -4.43 0.02 -31.02
C MET A 34 -5.91 0.05 -31.40
N ALA A 35 -6.75 0.94 -30.83
CA ALA A 35 -8.19 0.72 -30.88
C ALA A 35 -9.02 1.70 -31.73
N THR A 36 -8.83 3.03 -31.72
CA THR A 36 -9.93 3.88 -32.25
C THR A 36 -9.64 5.24 -32.88
N ALA A 37 -8.47 5.89 -32.74
CA ALA A 37 -8.40 7.30 -33.17
C ALA A 37 -7.08 7.85 -33.71
N GLY A 38 -5.93 7.16 -33.60
CA GLY A 38 -4.64 7.76 -33.98
C GLY A 38 -4.46 9.12 -33.29
N CYS A 39 -4.63 9.13 -31.97
CA CYS A 39 -4.65 10.36 -31.19
C CYS A 39 -3.36 11.18 -31.46
N LYS A 40 -3.50 12.38 -32.05
CA LYS A 40 -2.37 13.34 -32.19
C LYS A 40 -1.93 13.94 -30.85
N THR A 41 -2.74 13.75 -29.82
CA THR A 41 -2.51 14.26 -28.47
C THR A 41 -1.60 13.30 -27.72
N PRO A 42 -0.55 13.79 -27.03
CA PRO A 42 0.32 12.92 -26.25
C PRO A 42 -0.45 12.31 -25.06
N ALA A 43 -0.05 11.09 -24.67
CA ALA A 43 -0.77 10.25 -23.72
C ALA A 43 -0.86 10.86 -22.31
N ASP A 44 0.10 11.69 -21.92
CA ASP A 44 0.11 12.47 -20.69
C ASP A 44 -1.08 13.43 -20.61
N ARG A 45 -1.35 14.20 -21.67
CA ARG A 45 -2.50 15.13 -21.72
C ARG A 45 -3.82 14.39 -21.67
N LEU A 46 -3.91 13.23 -22.32
CA LEU A 46 -5.09 12.37 -22.28
C LEU A 46 -5.34 11.82 -20.88
N PHE A 47 -4.27 11.34 -20.22
CA PHE A 47 -4.33 10.90 -18.83
C PHE A 47 -4.81 12.03 -17.91
N PHE A 48 -4.18 13.21 -17.96
CA PHE A 48 -4.59 14.36 -17.14
C PHE A 48 -6.05 14.73 -17.38
N ARG A 49 -6.48 14.80 -18.64
CA ARG A 49 -7.87 15.12 -18.97
C ARG A 49 -8.85 14.08 -18.44
N ALA A 50 -8.52 12.79 -18.57
CA ALA A 50 -9.36 11.69 -18.10
C ALA A 50 -9.46 11.63 -16.57
N VAL A 51 -8.37 11.88 -15.84
CA VAL A 51 -8.41 11.88 -14.37
C VAL A 51 -9.07 13.14 -13.82
N THR A 52 -9.07 14.26 -14.54
CA THR A 52 -9.78 15.48 -14.10
C THR A 52 -11.24 15.58 -14.58
N SER A 53 -11.68 14.70 -15.48
CA SER A 53 -13.07 14.69 -15.94
C SER A 53 -13.99 13.95 -14.96
N SER A 54 -15.30 14.17 -15.08
CA SER A 54 -16.32 13.40 -14.34
C SER A 54 -16.22 11.90 -14.59
N ASP A 55 -15.68 11.50 -15.75
CA ASP A 55 -15.53 10.10 -16.15
C ASP A 55 -14.32 9.43 -15.48
N GLY A 56 -13.45 10.21 -14.84
CA GLY A 56 -12.32 9.73 -14.04
C GLY A 56 -12.72 9.13 -12.69
N TRP A 57 -14.01 9.11 -12.34
CA TRP A 57 -14.49 8.60 -11.06
C TRP A 57 -14.05 7.15 -10.74
N PRO A 58 -13.95 6.19 -11.71
CA PRO A 58 -13.51 4.83 -11.39
C PRO A 58 -12.04 4.80 -10.98
N TYR A 59 -11.20 5.64 -11.61
CA TYR A 59 -9.79 5.80 -11.22
C TYR A 59 -9.69 6.31 -9.78
N TRP A 60 -10.41 7.39 -9.46
CA TRP A 60 -10.41 7.97 -8.11
C TRP A 60 -11.00 7.04 -7.05
N ALA A 61 -12.04 6.26 -7.39
CA ALA A 61 -12.63 5.28 -6.48
C ALA A 61 -11.60 4.22 -6.07
N ILE A 62 -10.83 3.70 -7.04
CA ILE A 62 -9.77 2.71 -6.75
C ILE A 62 -8.63 3.34 -5.96
N ILE A 63 -8.20 4.56 -6.31
CA ILE A 63 -7.19 5.30 -5.55
C ILE A 63 -7.62 5.55 -4.11
N ALA A 64 -8.89 5.87 -3.87
CA ALA A 64 -9.45 6.05 -2.53
C ALA A 64 -9.39 4.74 -1.72
N ILE A 65 -9.68 3.59 -2.33
CA ILE A 65 -9.53 2.28 -1.68
C ILE A 65 -8.06 2.03 -1.28
N CYS A 66 -7.11 2.29 -2.19
CA CYS A 66 -5.68 2.18 -1.88
C CYS A 66 -5.26 3.09 -0.73
N ALA A 67 -5.76 4.34 -0.71
CA ALA A 67 -5.50 5.29 0.37
C ALA A 67 -6.07 4.82 1.71
N LEU A 68 -7.27 4.22 1.71
CA LEU A 68 -7.88 3.63 2.91
C LEU A 68 -7.06 2.45 3.45
N LEU A 69 -6.51 1.61 2.58
CA LEU A 69 -5.62 0.50 2.98
C LEU A 69 -4.32 1.03 3.63
N ILE A 70 -3.72 2.06 3.04
CA ILE A 70 -2.54 2.73 3.61
C ILE A 70 -2.86 3.32 4.97
N TRP A 71 -3.95 4.09 5.07
CA TRP A 71 -4.39 4.71 6.30
C TRP A 71 -4.65 3.67 7.40
N LEU A 72 -5.35 2.58 7.07
CA LEU A 72 -5.63 1.48 8.00
C LEU A 72 -4.33 0.81 8.47
N GLY A 73 -3.39 0.57 7.56
CA GLY A 73 -2.06 0.01 7.87
C GLY A 73 -1.27 0.89 8.84
N ILE A 74 -1.24 2.21 8.60
CA ILE A 74 -0.58 3.19 9.48
C ILE A 74 -1.29 3.26 10.84
N TRP A 75 -2.63 3.27 10.83
CA TRP A 75 -3.42 3.35 12.05
C TRP A 75 -3.15 2.14 12.97
N LEU A 76 -3.12 0.93 12.40
CA LEU A 76 -2.76 -0.31 13.08
C LEU A 76 -1.33 -0.29 13.65
N PHE A 77 -0.39 0.33 12.93
CA PHE A 77 0.98 0.46 13.39
C PHE A 77 1.10 1.40 14.60
N ARG A 78 0.35 2.52 14.59
CA ARG A 78 0.43 3.57 15.61
C ARG A 78 -0.34 3.26 16.90
N HIS A 79 -1.47 2.58 16.82
CA HIS A 79 -2.39 2.43 17.97
C HIS A 79 -2.32 1.07 18.67
N VAL A 80 -1.46 0.15 18.22
CA VAL A 80 -1.38 -1.20 18.80
C VAL A 80 -0.06 -1.37 19.58
N PRO A 81 -0.11 -1.48 20.92
CA PRO A 81 1.08 -1.78 21.70
C PRO A 81 1.68 -3.12 21.26
N PRO A 82 3.01 -3.28 21.33
CA PRO A 82 3.62 -4.57 21.05
C PRO A 82 3.04 -5.61 22.02
N ALA A 83 2.79 -6.83 21.54
CA ALA A 83 2.34 -7.89 22.42
C ALA A 83 3.32 -8.01 23.58
N PRO A 84 2.84 -8.09 24.84
CA PRO A 84 3.73 -8.31 25.97
C PRO A 84 4.55 -9.57 25.69
N LEU A 85 5.87 -9.48 25.89
CA LEU A 85 6.76 -10.64 25.80
C LEU A 85 6.21 -11.72 26.74
N SER A 86 6.06 -12.94 26.21
CA SER A 86 5.64 -14.07 27.02
C SER A 86 6.63 -14.26 28.16
N PRO A 87 6.18 -14.53 29.41
CA PRO A 87 7.09 -14.85 30.51
C PRO A 87 8.05 -16.01 30.20
N ALA A 88 7.73 -16.84 29.19
CA ALA A 88 8.58 -17.94 28.72
C ALA A 88 9.85 -17.48 27.97
N ASP A 89 9.92 -16.23 27.49
CA ASP A 89 11.14 -15.63 26.92
C ASP A 89 12.03 -15.00 28.00
N ARG A 90 11.59 -14.99 29.25
CA ARG A 90 12.45 -14.65 30.39
C ARG A 90 13.35 -15.85 30.65
N VAL A 91 14.40 -15.97 29.86
CA VAL A 91 15.56 -16.80 30.20
C VAL A 91 16.08 -16.22 31.50
N ASP A 92 15.73 -16.83 32.62
CA ASP A 92 16.40 -16.57 33.88
C ASP A 92 17.89 -16.78 33.61
N PRO A 93 18.75 -15.77 33.86
CA PRO A 93 20.17 -15.94 33.62
C PRO A 93 20.63 -17.17 34.40
N PRO A 94 21.45 -18.06 33.80
CA PRO A 94 21.97 -19.19 34.54
C PRO A 94 22.65 -18.65 35.79
N ILE A 95 22.22 -19.11 36.97
CA ILE A 95 22.79 -18.75 38.27
C ILE A 95 24.23 -19.30 38.28
N LEU A 96 25.13 -18.56 37.64
CA LEU A 96 26.57 -18.75 37.71
C LEU A 96 27.03 -18.19 39.03
N GLY A 97 27.17 -19.06 40.04
CA GLY A 97 28.10 -18.79 41.14
C GLY A 97 27.53 -18.72 42.56
N ARG A 98 26.73 -19.70 43.00
CA ARG A 98 26.86 -20.11 44.41
C ARG A 98 27.98 -21.13 44.51
N ARG A 99 29.19 -20.68 44.89
CA ARG A 99 30.16 -21.59 45.51
C ARG A 99 29.62 -21.96 46.90
N PRO A 100 29.60 -23.24 47.29
CA PRO A 100 29.42 -23.60 48.68
C PRO A 100 30.69 -23.22 49.44
N GLU A 101 30.52 -22.36 50.46
CA GLU A 101 31.47 -22.21 51.57
C GLU A 101 31.01 -23.08 52.73
#